data_AF-A0A9E3DIK5-F1
#
_entry.id   AF-A0A9E3DIK5-F1
#
_cell.length_a   1.000
_cell.length_b   1.000
_cell.length_c   1.000
_cell.angle_alpha   90.00
_cell.angle_beta   90.00
_cell.angle_gamma   90.00
#
_symmetry.space_group_name_H-M   'P 1'
#
loop_
_entity.id
_entity.type
_entity.pdbx_description
1 polymer ?
#
loop_
_entity_poly.entity_id
_entity_poly.type
_entity_poly.pdbx_seq_one_letter_code
_entity_poly.pdbx_strand_id
1 'polypeptide(L)'
;MESSDTQVEIENCRRQLRKILDSPDFSGRRQLSEFLQYTCEAAFQGRDHLDQIEIAEHVLHRDRSFNPVDNASVRKLATLTRQRLEAYYAAGGKQDSVILSLPVRSYIPRFKSREELSPGPTIEAVQALATSAIPAATLRSSPADSGRWRYKRGWAFLGLALTATLVTALGVLKAHYD
;
A
#
# COMPACT_ATOMS: atom_id res chain seq x y z
N MET A 1 9.00 -31.67 7.23
CA MET A 1 7.65 -31.08 7.32
C MET A 1 7.67 -29.58 7.03
N GLU A 2 8.70 -28.82 7.44
CA GLU A 2 8.82 -27.38 7.17
C GLU A 2 8.71 -26.94 5.70
N SER A 3 9.31 -27.68 4.75
CA SER A 3 9.27 -27.26 3.34
C SER A 3 7.87 -27.28 2.72
N SER A 4 6.95 -28.06 3.28
CA SER A 4 5.57 -28.14 2.78
C SER A 4 4.73 -26.94 3.25
N ASP A 5 4.92 -26.48 4.48
CA ASP A 5 4.15 -25.36 5.04
C ASP A 5 4.53 -24.03 4.38
N THR A 6 5.83 -23.77 4.17
CA THR A 6 6.29 -22.57 3.45
C THR A 6 5.82 -22.55 2.00
N GLN A 7 5.79 -23.71 1.33
CA GLN A 7 5.31 -23.80 -0.05
C GLN A 7 3.81 -23.45 -0.14
N VAL A 8 2.99 -23.95 0.80
CA VAL A 8 1.56 -23.62 0.87
C VAL A 8 1.35 -22.13 1.12
N GLU A 9 2.17 -21.51 1.97
CA GLU A 9 2.10 -20.08 2.25
C GLU A 9 2.46 -19.22 1.02
N ILE A 10 3.52 -19.57 0.29
CA ILE A 10 3.90 -18.88 -0.95
C ILE A 10 2.78 -19.01 -2.00
N GLU A 11 2.18 -20.19 -2.13
CA GLU A 11 1.05 -20.39 -3.06
C GLU A 11 -0.19 -19.58 -2.66
N ASN A 12 -0.48 -19.43 -1.35
CA ASN A 12 -1.51 -18.52 -0.87
C ASN A 12 -1.21 -17.06 -1.27
N CYS A 13 0.04 -16.62 -1.13
CA CYS A 13 0.48 -15.28 -1.52
C CYS A 13 0.37 -15.05 -3.04
N ARG A 14 0.76 -16.04 -3.85
CA ARG A 14 0.60 -16.00 -5.32
C ARG A 14 -0.85 -15.94 -5.75
N ARG A 15 -1.73 -16.71 -5.11
CA ARG A 15 -3.18 -16.62 -5.34
C ARG A 15 -3.72 -15.23 -5.01
N GLN A 16 -3.30 -14.65 -3.88
CA GLN A 16 -3.69 -13.30 -3.50
C GLN A 16 -3.23 -12.27 -4.53
N LEU A 17 -1.98 -12.38 -5.02
CA LEU A 17 -1.46 -11.53 -6.08
C LEU A 17 -2.33 -11.62 -7.35
N ARG A 18 -2.64 -12.82 -7.84
CA ARG A 18 -3.50 -13.01 -9.02
C ARG A 18 -4.87 -12.34 -8.83
N LYS A 19 -5.49 -12.52 -7.67
CA LYS A 19 -6.77 -11.89 -7.33
C LYS A 19 -6.71 -10.35 -7.38
N ILE A 20 -5.59 -9.75 -6.95
CA ILE A 20 -5.38 -8.31 -7.04
C ILE A 20 -5.19 -7.88 -8.49
N LEU A 21 -4.38 -8.60 -9.27
CA LEU A 21 -4.10 -8.27 -10.67
C LEU A 21 -5.35 -8.35 -11.56
N ASP A 22 -6.25 -9.29 -11.27
CA ASP A 22 -7.53 -9.45 -12.00
C ASP A 22 -8.61 -8.43 -11.57
N SER A 23 -8.35 -7.68 -10.51
CA SER A 23 -9.30 -6.69 -9.99
C SER A 23 -9.41 -5.47 -10.91
N PRO A 24 -10.54 -4.73 -10.90
CA PRO A 24 -10.69 -3.50 -11.69
C PRO A 24 -9.68 -2.41 -11.33
N ASP A 25 -9.05 -2.48 -10.15
CA ASP A 25 -8.01 -1.54 -9.72
C ASP A 25 -6.70 -1.71 -10.52
N PHE A 26 -6.43 -2.91 -11.04
CA PHE A 26 -5.17 -3.28 -11.71
C PHE A 26 -5.34 -3.77 -13.16
N SER A 27 -6.44 -4.44 -13.51
CA SER A 27 -6.60 -5.10 -14.82
C SER A 27 -6.48 -4.15 -16.02
N GLY A 28 -6.90 -2.89 -15.88
CA GLY A 28 -6.75 -1.85 -16.91
C GLY A 28 -5.41 -1.11 -16.92
N ARG A 29 -4.46 -1.45 -16.03
CA ARG A 29 -3.25 -0.66 -15.75
C ARG A 29 -1.99 -1.50 -15.86
N ARG A 30 -1.65 -1.88 -17.09
CA ARG A 30 -0.52 -2.75 -17.44
C ARG A 30 0.76 -2.49 -16.63
N GLN A 31 1.26 -1.24 -16.60
CA GLN A 31 2.50 -0.93 -15.88
C GLN A 31 2.41 -1.12 -14.35
N LEU A 32 1.24 -0.88 -13.73
CA LEU A 32 1.08 -1.15 -12.29
C LEU A 32 1.02 -2.64 -12.00
N SER A 33 0.37 -3.40 -12.88
CA SER A 33 0.31 -4.86 -12.80
C SER A 33 1.69 -5.47 -12.97
N GLU A 34 2.45 -5.05 -13.99
CA GLU A 34 3.84 -5.47 -14.21
C GLU A 34 4.74 -5.12 -13.02
N PHE A 35 4.62 -3.90 -12.48
CA PHE A 35 5.36 -3.49 -11.29
C PHE A 35 5.05 -4.35 -10.07
N LEU A 36 3.76 -4.56 -9.78
CA LEU A 36 3.35 -5.33 -8.62
C LEU A 36 3.76 -6.79 -8.77
N GLN A 37 3.59 -7.38 -9.95
CA GLN A 37 4.02 -8.74 -10.24
C GLN A 37 5.54 -8.91 -10.08
N TYR A 38 6.33 -8.01 -10.68
CA TYR A 38 7.79 -8.05 -10.63
C TYR A 38 8.31 -7.97 -9.19
N THR A 39 7.78 -7.02 -8.42
CA THR A 39 8.20 -6.83 -7.02
C THR A 39 7.79 -7.99 -6.10
N CYS A 40 6.62 -8.60 -6.34
CA CYS A 40 6.21 -9.79 -5.59
C CYS A 40 7.06 -11.02 -5.94
N GLU A 41 7.39 -11.20 -7.22
CA GLU A 41 8.24 -12.32 -7.62
C GLU A 41 9.64 -12.22 -7.00
N ALA A 42 10.22 -11.02 -6.94
CA ALA A 42 11.45 -10.77 -6.21
C ALA A 42 11.32 -11.12 -4.71
N ALA A 43 10.20 -10.79 -4.08
CA ALA A 43 9.94 -11.15 -2.69
C ALA A 43 9.83 -12.67 -2.48
N PHE A 44 9.18 -13.40 -3.41
CA PHE A 44 9.08 -14.87 -3.37
C PHE A 44 10.43 -15.56 -3.58
N GLN A 45 11.36 -14.90 -4.28
CA GLN A 45 12.75 -15.33 -4.41
C GLN A 45 13.61 -15.02 -3.17
N GLY A 46 13.03 -14.43 -2.13
CA GLY A 46 13.72 -14.11 -0.88
C GLY A 46 14.57 -12.84 -0.94
N ARG A 47 14.36 -11.97 -1.95
CA ARG A 47 15.09 -10.69 -2.02
C ARG A 47 14.52 -9.71 -0.98
N ASP A 48 15.41 -9.00 -0.32
CA ASP A 48 15.11 -7.99 0.70
C ASP A 48 15.13 -6.55 0.15
N HIS A 49 15.74 -6.36 -1.04
CA HIS A 49 15.87 -5.06 -1.70
C HIS A 49 15.79 -5.18 -3.23
N LEU A 50 15.32 -4.09 -3.87
CA LEU A 50 15.30 -3.91 -5.33
C LEU A 50 15.77 -2.51 -5.70
N ASP A 51 16.62 -2.41 -6.70
CA ASP A 51 17.14 -1.14 -7.20
C ASP A 51 16.19 -0.49 -8.21
N GLN A 52 16.15 0.84 -8.22
CA GLN A 52 15.31 1.59 -9.17
C GLN A 52 15.73 1.36 -10.62
N ILE A 53 17.03 1.13 -10.87
CA ILE A 53 17.56 0.86 -12.22
C ILE A 53 17.01 -0.48 -12.73
N GLU A 54 17.11 -1.52 -11.90
CA GLU A 54 16.59 -2.85 -12.19
C GLU A 54 15.07 -2.81 -12.48
N ILE A 55 14.30 -2.11 -11.64
CA ILE A 55 12.86 -1.93 -11.88
C ILE A 55 12.61 -1.15 -13.18
N ALA A 56 13.37 -0.11 -13.47
CA ALA A 56 13.19 0.68 -14.69
C ALA A 56 13.46 -0.15 -15.96
N GLU A 57 14.44 -1.05 -15.92
CA GLU A 57 14.73 -1.97 -17.01
C GLU A 57 13.59 -2.99 -17.20
N HIS A 58 13.22 -3.71 -16.14
CA HIS A 58 12.27 -4.82 -16.24
C HIS A 58 10.80 -4.39 -16.39
N VAL A 59 10.41 -3.25 -15.81
CA VAL A 59 9.00 -2.82 -15.76
C VAL A 59 8.73 -1.63 -16.68
N LEU A 60 9.66 -0.68 -16.77
CA LEU A 60 9.47 0.53 -17.60
C LEU A 60 10.10 0.38 -18.99
N HIS A 61 10.80 -0.74 -19.24
CA HIS A 61 11.55 -1.01 -20.47
C HIS A 61 12.46 0.16 -20.86
N ARG A 62 13.13 0.73 -19.87
CA ARG A 62 14.08 1.83 -20.06
C ARG A 62 15.49 1.29 -20.21
N ASP A 63 16.24 1.94 -21.10
CA ASP A 63 17.66 1.68 -21.30
C ASP A 63 18.51 2.22 -20.13
N ARG A 64 19.80 1.87 -20.14
CA ARG A 64 20.86 2.23 -19.19
C ARG A 64 21.05 3.74 -18.96
N SER A 65 20.37 4.59 -19.72
CA SER A 65 20.30 6.04 -19.50
C SER A 65 19.38 6.46 -18.35
N PHE A 66 18.66 5.52 -17.71
CA PHE A 66 17.82 5.82 -16.56
C PHE A 66 18.65 6.29 -15.35
N ASN A 67 18.48 7.55 -14.95
CA ASN A 67 19.02 8.09 -13.71
C ASN A 67 17.92 8.21 -12.64
N PRO A 68 17.97 7.45 -11.53
CA PRO A 68 17.00 7.56 -10.44
C PRO A 68 16.93 8.96 -9.80
N VAL A 69 18.01 9.74 -9.86
CA VAL A 69 18.04 11.10 -9.30
C VAL A 69 17.10 12.01 -10.09
N ASP A 70 17.25 12.03 -11.40
CA ASP A 70 16.52 12.93 -12.30
C ASP A 70 15.15 12.38 -12.71
N ASN A 71 14.96 11.05 -12.63
CA ASN A 71 13.73 10.39 -13.07
C ASN A 71 12.96 9.74 -11.91
N ALA A 72 11.79 10.29 -11.61
CA ALA A 72 10.91 9.82 -10.55
C ALA A 72 9.90 8.74 -10.97
N SER A 73 9.97 8.19 -12.19
CA SER A 73 8.95 7.26 -12.72
C SER A 73 8.77 6.03 -11.84
N VAL A 74 9.85 5.40 -11.36
CA VAL A 74 9.77 4.22 -10.48
C VAL A 74 9.15 4.60 -9.12
N ARG A 75 9.54 5.74 -8.55
CA ARG A 75 8.94 6.25 -7.30
C ARG A 75 7.45 6.54 -7.46
N LYS A 76 7.06 7.15 -8.57
CA LYS A 76 5.65 7.44 -8.90
C LYS A 76 4.84 6.16 -9.07
N LEU A 77 5.41 5.15 -9.74
CA LEU A 77 4.77 3.85 -9.94
C LEU A 77 4.53 3.14 -8.60
N ALA A 78 5.51 3.17 -7.69
CA ALA A 78 5.34 2.65 -6.34
C ALA A 78 4.25 3.40 -5.55
N THR A 79 4.20 4.73 -5.63
CA THR A 79 3.15 5.53 -4.97
C THR A 79 1.76 5.20 -5.50
N LEU A 80 1.60 5.11 -6.83
CA LEU A 80 0.33 4.73 -7.45
C LEU A 80 -0.08 3.31 -7.08
N THR A 81 0.87 2.37 -7.03
CA THR A 81 0.62 0.98 -6.62
C THR A 81 0.10 0.92 -5.18
N ARG A 82 0.70 1.68 -4.25
CA ARG A 82 0.21 1.78 -2.85
C ARG A 82 -1.23 2.28 -2.80
N GLN A 83 -1.54 3.37 -3.50
CA GLN A 83 -2.88 3.92 -3.55
C GLN A 83 -3.90 2.93 -4.12
N ARG A 84 -3.50 2.11 -5.10
CA ARG A 84 -4.38 1.10 -5.70
C ARG A 84 -4.58 -0.11 -4.80
N LEU A 85 -3.54 -0.54 -4.08
CA LEU A 85 -3.70 -1.56 -3.04
C LEU A 85 -4.64 -1.09 -1.94
N GLU A 86 -4.53 0.17 -1.50
CA GLU A 86 -5.46 0.77 -0.54
C GLU A 86 -6.91 0.77 -1.07
N ALA A 87 -7.12 1.19 -2.32
CA ALA A 87 -8.44 1.16 -2.95
C ALA A 87 -9.02 -0.26 -3.06
N TYR A 88 -8.20 -1.22 -3.50
CA TYR A 88 -8.58 -2.62 -3.58
C TYR A 88 -9.06 -3.17 -2.23
N TYR A 89 -8.27 -2.97 -1.18
CA TYR A 89 -8.61 -3.46 0.17
C TYR A 89 -9.74 -2.66 0.83
N ALA A 90 -10.02 -1.45 0.37
CA ALA A 90 -11.20 -0.66 0.76
C ALA A 90 -12.50 -1.12 0.06
N ALA A 91 -12.43 -2.00 -0.95
CA ALA A 91 -13.57 -2.51 -1.69
C ALA A 91 -13.48 -4.04 -1.90
N GLY A 92 -12.93 -4.49 -3.03
CA GLY A 92 -12.95 -5.90 -3.46
C GLY A 92 -12.19 -6.87 -2.55
N GLY A 93 -11.17 -6.38 -1.82
CA GLY A 93 -10.31 -7.18 -0.94
C GLY A 93 -10.71 -7.17 0.54
N LYS A 94 -11.88 -6.62 0.91
CA LYS A 94 -12.29 -6.45 2.32
C LYS A 94 -12.30 -7.71 3.16
N GLN A 95 -12.47 -8.88 2.54
CA GLN A 95 -12.58 -10.18 3.23
C GLN A 95 -11.42 -11.14 2.89
N ASP A 96 -10.38 -10.64 2.21
CA ASP A 96 -9.23 -11.46 1.85
C ASP A 96 -8.43 -11.85 3.10
N SER A 97 -8.05 -13.12 3.18
CA SER A 97 -7.27 -13.64 4.31
C SER A 97 -5.81 -13.20 4.27
N VAL A 98 -5.27 -12.89 3.08
CA VAL A 98 -3.90 -12.41 2.90
C VAL A 98 -3.92 -10.94 2.48
N ILE A 99 -3.17 -10.12 3.20
CA ILE A 99 -3.01 -8.71 2.91
C ILE A 99 -1.63 -8.47 2.30
N LEU A 100 -1.63 -7.98 1.05
CA LEU A 100 -0.45 -7.52 0.33
C LEU A 100 -0.29 -6.02 0.57
N SER A 101 0.86 -5.63 1.13
CA SER A 101 1.21 -4.23 1.33
C SER A 101 2.53 -3.90 0.65
N LEU A 102 2.67 -2.65 0.20
CA LEU A 102 3.93 -2.13 -0.33
C LEU A 102 4.46 -1.03 0.61
N PRO A 103 5.42 -1.32 1.50
CA PRO A 103 5.91 -0.37 2.49
C PRO A 103 6.46 0.92 1.87
N VAL A 104 6.42 2.02 2.63
CA VAL A 104 7.07 3.28 2.21
C VAL A 104 8.58 3.06 2.18
N ARG A 105 9.27 3.68 1.20
CA ARG A 105 10.73 3.56 0.96
C ARG A 105 11.22 2.15 0.61
N SER A 106 10.34 1.17 0.50
CA SER A 106 10.68 -0.15 -0.04
C SER A 106 9.95 -0.39 -1.36
N TYR A 107 10.58 -1.17 -2.22
CA TYR A 107 9.95 -1.77 -3.39
C TYR A 107 9.61 -3.25 -3.18
N ILE A 108 10.05 -3.86 -2.07
CA ILE A 108 9.69 -5.23 -1.71
C ILE A 108 8.34 -5.22 -0.96
N PRO A 109 7.30 -5.88 -1.51
CA PRO A 109 6.01 -6.02 -0.86
C PRO A 109 6.07 -6.98 0.33
N ARG A 110 5.12 -6.84 1.24
CA ARG A 110 4.96 -7.72 2.40
C ARG A 110 3.57 -8.32 2.41
N PHE A 111 3.54 -9.63 2.66
CA PHE A 111 2.33 -10.42 2.85
C PHE A 111 2.13 -10.66 4.35
N LYS A 112 0.89 -10.56 4.81
CA LYS A 112 0.49 -10.86 6.19
C LYS A 112 -0.87 -11.55 6.21
N SER A 113 -1.09 -12.41 7.19
CA SER A 113 -2.45 -12.87 7.48
C SER A 113 -3.29 -11.71 8.02
N ARG A 114 -4.56 -11.62 7.61
CA ARG A 114 -5.50 -10.63 8.16
C ARG A 114 -5.73 -10.84 9.66
N GLU A 115 -5.61 -12.08 10.14
CA GLU A 115 -5.73 -12.39 11.56
C GLU A 115 -4.61 -11.75 12.38
N GLU A 116 -3.38 -11.68 11.84
CA GLU A 116 -2.25 -10.97 12.47
C GLU A 116 -2.43 -9.45 12.53
N LEU A 117 -3.30 -8.91 11.67
CA LEU A 117 -3.60 -7.47 11.60
C LEU A 117 -4.80 -7.08 12.46
N SER A 118 -5.61 -8.05 12.90
CA SER A 118 -6.68 -7.78 13.84
C SER A 118 -6.05 -7.48 15.19
N PRO A 119 -6.32 -6.32 15.81
CA PRO A 119 -5.97 -6.14 17.21
C PRO A 119 -6.72 -7.25 17.96
N GLY A 120 -5.98 -8.20 18.53
CA GLY A 120 -6.54 -9.21 19.42
C GLY A 120 -7.45 -8.54 20.44
N PRO A 121 -8.47 -9.23 20.97
CA PRO A 121 -9.49 -8.63 21.83
C PRO A 121 -8.80 -7.75 22.88
N THR A 122 -9.04 -6.44 22.80
CA THR A 122 -8.55 -5.48 23.78
C THR A 122 -8.94 -6.04 25.15
N ILE A 123 -7.95 -6.27 26.01
CA ILE A 123 -8.12 -6.78 27.38
C ILE A 123 -9.13 -5.93 28.19
N GLU A 124 -9.48 -4.73 27.72
CA GLU A 124 -10.56 -3.89 28.24
C GLU A 124 -11.93 -4.60 28.34
N ALA A 125 -12.25 -5.57 27.46
CA ALA A 125 -13.50 -6.32 27.57
C ALA A 125 -13.49 -7.42 28.65
N VAL A 126 -12.30 -7.88 29.06
CA VAL A 126 -12.15 -8.91 30.12
C VAL A 126 -12.07 -8.26 31.50
N GLN A 127 -11.63 -7.00 31.60
CA GLN A 127 -11.55 -6.26 32.87
C GLN A 127 -12.88 -5.69 33.37
N ALA A 128 -13.90 -5.53 32.51
CA ALA A 128 -15.21 -5.01 32.93
C ALA A 128 -16.01 -5.98 33.83
N LEU A 129 -15.65 -7.27 33.85
CA LEU A 129 -16.28 -8.29 34.71
C LEU A 129 -15.40 -8.72 35.90
N ALA A 130 -14.17 -8.20 36.00
CA ALA A 130 -13.24 -8.49 37.09
C ALA A 130 -13.01 -7.24 37.94
N THR A 131 -13.97 -6.98 38.83
CA THR A 131 -13.71 -6.60 40.22
C THR A 131 -12.69 -5.48 40.47
N SER A 132 -13.20 -4.28 40.78
CA SER A 132 -13.02 -3.66 42.11
C SER A 132 -11.80 -4.13 42.94
N ALA A 133 -10.60 -3.62 42.66
CA ALA A 133 -9.53 -3.38 43.64
C ALA A 133 -8.36 -2.62 43.00
N ILE A 134 -7.93 -1.53 43.62
CA ILE A 134 -6.85 -0.62 43.18
C ILE A 134 -5.56 -0.90 44.03
N PRO A 135 -4.40 -0.26 43.79
CA PRO A 135 -3.30 -0.60 42.87
C PRO A 135 -1.94 -0.83 43.60
N ALA A 136 -0.89 -1.27 42.90
CA ALA A 136 0.46 -0.68 43.00
C ALA A 136 1.51 -1.43 42.15
N ALA A 137 2.52 -0.65 41.73
CA ALA A 137 3.87 -1.06 41.36
C ALA A 137 4.15 -1.53 39.92
N THR A 138 4.41 -0.51 39.08
CA THR A 138 5.64 -0.33 38.29
C THR A 138 6.23 -1.52 37.52
N LEU A 139 5.95 -1.55 36.21
CA LEU A 139 6.95 -1.99 35.23
C LEU A 139 7.08 -0.94 34.13
N ARG A 140 8.28 -0.36 34.07
CA ARG A 140 8.76 0.51 33.01
C ARG A 140 9.16 -0.39 31.85
N SER A 141 8.26 -0.62 30.90
CA SER A 141 8.58 -1.23 29.61
C SER A 141 8.85 -0.13 28.58
N SER A 142 10.08 -0.14 28.07
CA SER A 142 10.57 0.63 26.92
C SER A 142 9.64 0.53 25.70
N PRO A 143 9.32 1.63 24.98
CA PRO A 143 8.58 1.52 23.73
C PRO A 143 9.57 1.14 22.61
N ALA A 144 9.66 -0.14 22.31
CA ALA A 144 10.15 -0.58 21.01
C ALA A 144 9.12 -0.18 19.94
N ASP A 145 9.31 1.02 19.39
CA ASP A 145 8.62 1.52 18.22
C ASP A 145 9.04 0.68 17.00
N SER A 146 8.15 -0.20 16.53
CA SER A 146 8.15 -0.61 15.13
C SER A 146 6.71 -0.86 14.65
N GLY A 147 6.16 0.15 13.98
CA GLY A 147 5.17 -0.08 12.93
C GLY A 147 3.71 0.00 13.34
N ARG A 148 3.35 0.95 14.22
CA ARG A 148 1.96 1.43 14.35
C ARG A 148 1.50 1.98 13.00
N TRP A 149 0.84 1.16 12.19
CA TRP A 149 0.14 1.59 10.97
C TRP A 149 -1.13 2.34 11.40
N ARG A 150 -0.95 3.55 11.94
CA ARG A 150 -2.01 4.53 12.17
C ARG A 150 -2.28 5.25 10.85
N TYR A 151 -2.94 4.59 9.91
CA TYR A 151 -3.64 5.35 8.88
C TYR A 151 -4.81 6.06 9.56
N LYS A 152 -4.73 7.39 9.53
CA LYS A 152 -5.76 8.26 10.05
C LYS A 152 -7.08 7.93 9.38
N ARG A 153 -8.07 7.54 10.19
CA ARG A 153 -9.46 7.97 9.99
C ARG A 153 -9.48 9.49 9.84
N GLY A 154 -10.10 9.97 8.76
CA GLY A 154 -10.40 11.37 8.52
C GLY A 154 -10.12 11.74 7.06
N TRP A 155 -11.07 12.16 6.23
CA TRP A 155 -12.22 13.00 6.59
C TRP A 155 -13.53 12.49 5.95
N ALA A 156 -14.45 12.06 6.80
CA ALA A 156 -15.86 12.31 6.57
C ALA A 156 -16.22 13.58 7.37
N PHE A 157 -16.15 14.73 6.70
CA PHE A 157 -16.85 15.98 6.99
C PHE A 157 -16.93 16.68 5.62
N LEU A 158 -18.00 16.48 4.85
CA LEU A 158 -19.18 17.34 4.78
C LEU A 158 -18.83 18.85 4.83
N GLY A 159 -18.93 19.49 3.68
CA GLY A 159 -18.78 20.94 3.51
C GLY A 159 -19.35 21.38 2.16
N LEU A 160 -20.67 21.46 2.07
CA LEU A 160 -21.43 22.15 1.03
C LEU A 160 -21.21 23.67 1.17
N ALA A 161 -20.66 24.35 0.15
CA ALA A 161 -20.78 25.80 -0.10
C ALA A 161 -20.24 26.10 -1.52
N LEU A 162 -21.08 26.21 -2.56
CA LEU A 162 -21.78 27.40 -3.09
C LEU A 162 -20.87 28.57 -3.56
N THR A 163 -20.86 28.74 -4.89
CA THR A 163 -20.80 29.97 -5.72
C THR A 163 -19.78 31.07 -5.43
N ALA A 164 -19.00 31.45 -6.46
CA ALA A 164 -19.23 32.70 -7.18
C ALA A 164 -18.33 32.82 -8.43
N THR A 165 -18.97 33.12 -9.55
CA THR A 165 -18.46 33.80 -10.73
C THR A 165 -17.51 34.97 -10.42
N LEU A 166 -16.50 35.16 -11.28
CA LEU A 166 -16.18 36.42 -12.00
C LEU A 166 -14.66 36.70 -12.05
N VAL A 167 -14.02 36.39 -13.18
CA VAL A 167 -13.10 37.33 -13.85
C VAL A 167 -13.30 37.15 -15.35
N THR A 168 -14.25 37.91 -15.89
CA THR A 168 -14.26 38.29 -17.30
C THR A 168 -13.07 39.19 -17.61
N ALA A 169 -12.51 39.00 -18.81
CA ALA A 169 -11.77 39.99 -19.57
C ALA A 169 -10.40 40.42 -19.03
N LEU A 170 -9.34 39.80 -19.56
CA LEU A 170 -8.13 40.51 -19.95
C LEU A 170 -7.25 39.62 -20.84
N GLY A 171 -7.12 40.01 -22.11
CA GLY A 171 -5.99 39.66 -23.01
C GLY A 171 -5.90 38.19 -23.40
N VAL A 172 -6.09 37.81 -24.65
CA VAL A 172 -5.08 37.97 -25.71
C VAL A 172 -5.80 37.53 -26.98
N LEU A 173 -6.10 38.42 -27.93
CA LEU A 173 -5.13 38.90 -28.92
C LEU A 173 -4.45 37.75 -29.67
N LYS A 174 -5.24 36.98 -30.44
CA LYS A 174 -4.72 36.23 -31.60
C LYS A 174 -5.77 36.04 -32.70
N ALA A 175 -6.54 37.09 -32.95
CA ALA A 175 -7.10 37.34 -34.28
C ALA A 175 -6.00 38.08 -35.06
N HIS A 176 -5.17 37.30 -35.77
CA HIS A 176 -4.28 37.67 -36.88
C HIS A 176 -3.23 36.56 -37.03
N TYR A 177 -3.64 35.43 -37.62
CA TYR A 177 -2.80 34.63 -38.53
C TYR A 177 -3.70 33.58 -39.21
N ASP A 178 -3.80 33.73 -40.54
CA ASP A 178 -4.58 32.98 -41.54
C ASP A 178 -6.12 33.08 -41.49
#